data_AF-A0A0R1NME7-F1
#
_entry.id   AF-A0A0R1NME7-F1
#
_cell.length_a   1.000
_cell.length_b   1.000
_cell.length_c   1.000
_cell.angle_alpha   90.00
_cell.angle_beta   90.00
_cell.angle_gamma   90.00
#
_symmetry.space_group_name_H-M   'P 1'
#
loop_
_entity.id
_entity.type
_entity.pdbx_description
1 polymer ?
#
loop_
_entity_poly.entity_id
_entity_poly.type
_entity_poly.pdbx_seq_one_letter_code
_entity_poly.pdbx_strand_id
1 'polypeptide(L)'
;MKKLKTRLDAFSDAVIAIILTIMVLDLTPVLKDNLTDYLLLSKEIGVYIISFAFVANMWYQHGTLFNEIDDMSYRIMLYDFLFLIPLSLTPLATNMMAENTTKITVIVYGLLVGITGFCFRLLARSITHFQYTDKSKMRQVYRKIFGQHNLVYVLINGILIVLAYFFPQVILWFYLPYPLVYMLLSSRDRQQMYDVSQLTTEQRQQYLRLPRDKMKQFRQLVETQKATNDAKPATQAIKPISWARWLDQPIGSGNGTKTASGAAQLNADTIREMRRAQWDEFERQTKSQKSSQQRAEDERQQQREAQREAAKQAAKERERQQDLKKGEAELAAKQREREQEAEEDAAKLAAKTIERQAKAKKEAAKQEIKIQERQQKAKRKADRKDAKALVRQKKLEQKARQYDAKDENKK
;
A
#
# COMPACT_ATOMS: atom_id res chain seq x y z
N MET A 1 41.86 32.22 19.63
CA MET A 1 40.89 33.24 20.08
C MET A 1 39.85 32.67 21.08
N LYS A 2 40.16 31.54 21.72
CA LYS A 2 39.30 30.82 22.69
C LYS A 2 38.68 31.68 23.80
N LYS A 3 39.44 32.60 24.42
CA LYS A 3 38.90 33.50 25.47
C LYS A 3 37.76 34.39 24.97
N LEU A 4 37.80 34.84 23.72
CA LEU A 4 36.76 35.70 23.16
C LEU A 4 35.49 34.91 22.87
N LYS A 5 35.62 33.66 22.39
CA LYS A 5 34.49 32.74 22.20
C LYS A 5 33.75 32.53 23.53
N THR A 6 34.47 32.12 24.58
CA THR A 6 33.87 31.88 25.91
C THR A 6 33.15 33.12 26.46
N ARG A 7 33.69 34.32 26.23
CA ARG A 7 33.05 35.57 26.65
C ARG A 7 31.79 35.87 25.85
N LEU A 8 31.77 35.61 24.54
CA LEU A 8 30.57 35.80 23.72
C LEU A 8 29.50 34.78 24.10
N ASP A 9 29.84 33.50 24.25
CA ASP A 9 28.91 32.45 24.71
C ASP A 9 28.22 32.87 26.02
N ALA A 10 29.02 33.29 27.01
CA ALA A 10 28.50 33.76 28.29
C ALA A 10 27.64 35.03 28.17
N PHE A 11 27.99 35.94 27.26
CA PHE A 11 27.19 37.15 27.00
C PHE A 11 25.83 36.79 26.41
N SER A 12 25.79 35.94 25.39
CA SER A 12 24.55 35.55 24.71
C SER A 12 23.66 34.73 25.64
N ASP A 13 24.24 33.85 26.47
CA ASP A 13 23.51 33.15 27.54
C ASP A 13 22.89 34.13 28.55
N ALA A 14 23.64 35.15 28.99
CA ALA A 14 23.12 36.15 29.91
C ALA A 14 21.96 36.95 29.31
N VAL A 15 22.07 37.35 28.03
CA VAL A 15 20.98 38.04 27.33
C VAL A 15 19.74 37.17 27.24
N ILE A 16 19.89 35.88 26.88
CA ILE A 16 18.74 34.97 26.77
C ILE A 16 18.10 34.70 28.14
N ALA A 17 18.90 34.57 29.20
CA ALA A 17 18.38 34.45 30.56
C ALA A 17 17.55 35.66 30.97
N ILE A 18 18.00 36.89 30.66
CA ILE A 18 17.25 38.12 30.93
C ILE A 18 15.93 38.15 30.13
N ILE A 19 15.94 37.69 28.88
CA ILE A 19 14.70 37.60 28.07
C ILE A 19 13.68 36.69 28.76
N LEU A 20 14.11 35.51 29.22
CA LEU A 20 13.24 34.56 29.91
C LEU A 20 12.68 35.13 31.23
N THR A 21 13.45 35.93 31.96
CA THR A 21 12.99 36.54 33.21
C THR A 21 12.06 37.73 32.98
N ILE A 22 12.34 38.59 32.00
CA ILE A 22 11.43 39.71 31.67
C ILE A 22 10.06 39.16 31.28
N MET A 23 10.01 38.07 30.53
CA MET A 23 8.73 37.48 30.10
C MET A 23 7.82 37.04 31.25
N VAL A 24 8.37 36.52 32.35
CA VAL A 24 7.53 36.12 33.50
C VAL A 24 7.17 37.33 34.37
N LEU A 25 8.03 38.35 34.42
CA LEU A 25 7.77 39.59 35.14
C LEU A 25 6.66 40.44 34.50
N ASP A 26 6.40 40.22 33.21
CA ASP A 26 5.38 40.94 32.43
C ASP A 26 3.97 40.34 32.57
N LEU A 27 3.80 39.27 33.35
CA LEU A 27 2.48 38.69 33.64
C LEU A 27 1.71 39.59 34.60
N THR A 28 0.45 39.89 34.26
CA THR A 28 -0.37 40.81 35.06
C THR A 28 -0.92 40.09 36.30
N PRO A 29 -0.60 40.51 37.52
CA PRO A 29 -1.17 39.91 38.71
C PRO A 29 -2.67 40.23 38.82
N VAL A 30 -3.45 39.27 39.34
CA VAL A 30 -4.87 39.48 39.61
C VAL A 30 -5.02 40.47 40.77
N LEU A 31 -5.53 41.67 40.47
CA LEU A 31 -5.71 42.76 41.44
C LEU A 31 -7.10 42.75 42.10
N LYS A 32 -8.08 42.07 41.50
CA LYS A 32 -9.46 41.98 41.96
C LYS A 32 -9.88 40.52 42.00
N ASP A 33 -10.55 40.12 43.08
CA ASP A 33 -11.05 38.76 43.24
C ASP A 33 -12.30 38.53 42.37
N ASN A 34 -12.10 38.24 41.08
CA ASN A 34 -13.16 37.87 40.17
C ASN A 34 -12.71 36.75 39.21
N LEU A 35 -13.64 35.88 38.83
CA LEU A 35 -13.36 34.70 38.00
C LEU A 35 -12.82 35.10 36.60
N THR A 36 -13.23 36.24 36.08
CA THR A 36 -12.84 36.73 34.75
C THR A 36 -11.35 37.09 34.69
N ASP A 37 -10.81 37.72 35.72
CA ASP A 37 -9.41 38.11 35.83
C ASP A 37 -8.51 36.88 35.97
N TYR A 38 -8.96 35.84 36.70
CA TYR A 38 -8.27 34.54 36.74
C TYR A 38 -8.26 33.84 35.38
N LEU A 39 -9.36 33.90 34.62
CA LEU A 39 -9.40 33.36 33.25
C LEU A 39 -8.46 34.13 32.32
N LEU A 40 -8.39 35.45 32.44
CA LEU A 40 -7.44 36.27 31.67
C LEU A 40 -6.00 35.90 32.00
N LEU A 41 -5.65 35.81 33.29
CA LEU A 41 -4.32 35.36 33.72
C LEU A 41 -3.99 33.97 33.18
N SER A 42 -4.95 33.03 33.16
CA SER A 42 -4.71 31.69 32.60
C SER A 42 -4.33 31.72 31.11
N LYS A 43 -4.92 32.64 30.35
CA LYS A 43 -4.58 32.89 28.94
C LYS A 43 -3.19 33.52 28.81
N GLU A 44 -2.86 34.52 29.64
CA GLU A 44 -1.53 35.13 29.66
C GLU A 44 -0.43 34.11 29.98
N ILE A 45 -0.65 33.25 30.98
CA ILE A 45 0.23 32.13 31.33
C ILE A 45 0.38 31.17 30.13
N GLY A 46 -0.73 30.85 29.44
CA GLY A 46 -0.70 30.03 28.24
C GLY A 46 0.23 30.62 27.18
N VAL A 47 0.07 31.90 26.84
CA VAL A 47 0.91 32.61 25.86
C VAL A 47 2.37 32.71 26.33
N TYR A 48 2.60 32.98 27.61
CA TYR A 48 3.92 32.96 28.22
C TYR A 48 4.63 31.61 28.03
N ILE A 49 3.95 30.48 28.30
CA ILE A 49 4.53 29.14 28.15
C ILE A 49 4.96 28.89 26.69
N ILE A 50 4.16 29.34 25.72
CA ILE A 50 4.49 29.20 24.28
C ILE A 50 5.79 29.93 23.97
N SER A 51 5.87 31.20 24.37
CA SER A 51 7.05 32.02 24.11
C SER A 51 8.27 31.53 24.90
N PHE A 52 8.08 31.07 26.14
CA PHE A 52 9.15 30.54 26.96
C PHE A 52 9.76 29.30 26.29
N ALA A 53 8.91 28.37 25.84
CA ALA A 53 9.34 27.20 25.10
C ALA A 53 10.07 27.58 23.80
N PHE A 54 9.61 28.62 23.09
CA PHE A 54 10.29 29.13 21.90
C PHE A 54 11.69 29.66 22.21
N VAL A 55 11.83 30.55 23.20
CA VAL A 55 13.12 31.16 23.58
C VAL A 55 14.07 30.10 24.14
N ALA A 56 13.60 29.21 25.02
CA ALA A 56 14.38 28.10 25.56
C ALA A 56 14.88 27.16 24.46
N ASN A 57 14.07 26.90 23.45
CA ASN A 57 14.49 26.12 22.30
C ASN A 57 15.50 26.88 21.40
N MET A 58 15.39 28.20 21.28
CA MET A 58 16.41 29.02 20.60
C MET A 58 17.74 29.00 21.36
N TRP A 59 17.71 29.14 22.69
CA TRP A 59 18.87 28.97 23.56
C TRP A 59 19.52 27.60 23.36
N TYR A 60 18.74 26.53 23.42
CA TYR A 60 19.25 25.19 23.26
C TYR A 60 19.93 24.96 21.90
N GLN A 61 19.32 25.46 20.82
CA GLN A 61 19.92 25.40 19.48
C GLN A 61 21.19 26.24 19.37
N HIS A 62 21.19 27.43 19.97
CA HIS A 62 22.35 28.33 20.02
C HIS A 62 23.53 27.68 20.74
N GLY A 63 23.34 27.23 21.98
CA GLY A 63 24.38 26.55 22.74
C GLY A 63 24.91 25.31 22.03
N THR A 64 24.03 24.56 21.36
CA THR A 64 24.49 23.40 20.58
C THR A 64 25.34 23.80 19.38
N LEU A 65 24.95 24.85 18.65
CA LEU A 65 25.69 25.36 17.50
C LEU A 65 27.06 25.92 17.89
N PHE A 66 27.16 26.61 19.02
CA PHE A 66 28.42 27.15 19.54
C PHE A 66 29.33 26.09 20.18
N ASN A 67 28.78 24.97 20.65
CA ASN A 67 29.57 23.82 21.10
C ASN A 67 30.34 23.14 19.95
N GLU A 68 29.94 23.32 18.69
CA GLU A 68 30.60 22.73 17.53
C GLU A 68 31.83 23.55 17.03
N ILE A 69 32.08 24.74 17.58
CA ILE A 69 33.18 25.61 17.14
C ILE A 69 34.26 25.81 18.22
N ASP A 70 35.53 25.73 17.81
CA ASP A 70 36.69 25.94 18.69
C ASP A 70 37.22 27.38 18.68
N ASP A 71 37.06 28.08 17.55
CA ASP A 71 37.45 29.48 17.37
C ASP A 71 36.31 30.29 16.75
N MET A 72 36.40 31.61 16.85
CA MET A 72 35.36 32.55 16.45
C MET A 72 35.89 33.58 15.47
N SER A 73 35.08 33.91 14.46
CA SER A 73 35.34 35.04 13.55
C SER A 73 34.43 36.23 13.86
N TYR A 74 34.86 37.41 13.42
CA TYR A 74 34.07 38.65 13.52
C TYR A 74 32.69 38.51 12.86
N ARG A 75 32.59 37.75 11.76
CA ARG A 75 31.31 37.49 11.08
C ARG A 75 30.33 36.70 11.96
N ILE A 76 30.82 35.70 12.69
CA ILE A 76 29.99 34.91 13.62
C ILE A 76 29.46 35.82 14.73
N MET A 77 30.33 36.65 15.31
CA MET A 77 29.94 37.62 16.35
C MET A 77 28.85 38.59 15.86
N LEU A 78 28.98 39.13 14.65
CA LEU A 78 27.97 40.04 14.08
C LEU A 78 26.62 39.35 13.88
N TYR A 79 26.61 38.12 13.36
CA TYR A 79 25.37 37.38 13.17
C TYR A 79 24.75 36.92 14.50
N ASP A 80 25.56 36.75 15.54
CA ASP A 80 25.07 36.45 16.88
C ASP A 80 24.28 37.64 17.45
N PHE A 81 24.84 38.85 17.37
CA PHE A 81 24.11 40.06 17.75
C PHE A 81 22.85 40.28 16.90
N LEU A 82 22.92 40.02 15.59
CA LEU A 82 21.75 40.11 14.69
C LEU A 82 20.66 39.10 15.05
N PHE A 83 21.01 37.97 15.66
CA PHE A 83 20.08 36.99 16.20
C PHE A 83 19.49 37.43 17.55
N LEU A 84 20.31 38.00 18.44
CA LEU A 84 19.85 38.46 19.76
C LEU A 84 18.88 39.64 19.69
N ILE A 85 19.01 40.53 18.70
CA ILE A 85 18.11 41.70 18.53
C ILE A 85 16.63 41.30 18.40
N PRO A 86 16.20 40.48 17.42
CA PRO A 86 14.81 40.08 17.32
C PRO A 86 14.40 39.14 18.46
N LEU A 87 15.33 38.35 19.00
CA LEU A 87 15.03 37.51 20.16
C LEU A 87 14.69 38.35 21.41
N SER A 88 15.37 39.49 21.61
CA SER A 88 15.13 40.38 22.76
C SER A 88 13.81 41.15 22.68
N LEU A 89 13.18 41.20 21.50
CA LEU A 89 11.83 41.75 21.32
C LEU A 89 10.71 40.74 21.62
N THR A 90 11.06 39.47 21.90
CA THR A 90 10.07 38.41 22.21
C THR A 90 9.19 38.74 23.42
N PRO A 91 9.68 39.33 24.52
CA PRO A 91 8.83 39.69 25.65
C PRO A 91 7.72 40.66 25.25
N LEU A 92 8.08 41.73 24.53
CA LEU A 92 7.13 42.72 24.01
C LEU A 92 6.06 42.07 23.14
N ALA A 93 6.46 41.25 22.16
CA ALA A 93 5.51 40.58 21.27
C ALA A 93 4.61 39.58 22.01
N THR A 94 5.14 38.92 23.04
CA THR A 94 4.40 37.99 23.90
C THR A 94 3.32 38.72 24.68
N ASN A 95 3.69 39.82 25.34
CA ASN A 95 2.75 40.66 26.09
C ASN A 95 1.64 41.20 25.17
N MET A 96 2.01 41.82 24.04
CA MET A 96 1.03 42.33 23.07
C MET A 96 0.01 41.26 22.63
N MET A 97 0.47 40.02 22.44
CA MET A 97 -0.39 38.90 22.05
C MET A 97 -1.24 38.36 23.22
N ALA A 98 -0.69 38.40 24.44
CA ALA A 98 -1.34 37.96 25.68
C ALA A 98 -2.49 38.88 26.08
N GLU A 99 -2.23 40.19 26.16
CA GLU A 99 -3.24 41.21 26.47
C GLU A 99 -4.34 41.24 25.40
N ASN A 100 -3.94 41.42 24.14
CA ASN A 100 -4.88 41.66 23.03
C ASN A 100 -4.58 40.75 21.85
N THR A 101 -5.27 39.60 21.78
CA THR A 101 -5.13 38.62 20.69
C THR A 101 -5.90 39.07 19.45
N THR A 102 -5.35 40.05 18.74
CA THR A 102 -5.87 40.57 17.48
C THR A 102 -5.10 39.97 16.30
N LYS A 103 -5.63 40.15 15.07
CA LYS A 103 -4.91 39.76 13.85
C LYS A 103 -3.51 40.38 13.77
N ILE A 104 -3.35 41.62 14.21
CA ILE A 104 -2.08 42.35 14.12
C ILE A 104 -1.07 41.77 15.10
N THR A 105 -1.46 41.56 16.36
CA THR A 105 -0.53 41.08 17.40
C THR A 105 -0.05 39.66 17.12
N VAL A 106 -0.92 38.78 16.62
CA VAL A 106 -0.53 37.42 16.21
C VAL A 106 0.38 37.45 14.96
N ILE A 107 0.11 38.31 13.97
CA ILE A 107 0.98 38.46 12.79
C ILE A 107 2.35 39.01 13.18
N VAL A 108 2.41 40.03 14.05
CA VAL A 108 3.67 40.61 14.55
C VAL A 108 4.48 39.55 15.30
N TYR A 109 3.83 38.77 16.17
CA TYR A 109 4.48 37.65 16.86
C TYR A 109 5.03 36.61 15.86
N GLY A 110 4.21 36.20 14.88
CA GLY A 110 4.61 35.26 13.84
C GLY A 110 5.80 35.75 13.00
N LEU A 111 5.78 37.03 12.60
CA LEU A 111 6.88 37.69 11.89
C LEU A 111 8.14 37.74 12.74
N LEU A 112 8.03 38.08 14.03
CA LEU A 112 9.17 38.12 14.93
C LEU A 112 9.82 36.74 15.05
N VAL A 113 9.02 35.69 15.28
CA VAL A 113 9.48 34.29 15.29
C VAL A 113 10.18 33.93 13.97
N GLY A 114 9.61 34.34 12.83
CA GLY A 114 10.17 34.13 11.50
C GLY A 114 11.51 34.84 11.29
N ILE A 115 11.61 36.11 11.69
CA ILE A 115 12.84 36.93 11.60
C ILE A 115 13.92 36.34 12.51
N THR A 116 13.59 36.00 13.76
CA THR A 116 14.52 35.37 14.70
C THR A 116 15.06 34.05 14.14
N GLY A 117 14.18 33.20 13.58
CA GLY A 117 14.60 31.97 12.91
C GLY A 117 15.46 32.20 11.67
N PHE A 118 15.21 33.27 10.91
CA PHE A 118 16.03 33.67 9.77
C PHE A 118 17.43 34.15 10.19
N CYS A 119 17.52 35.02 11.21
CA CYS A 119 18.80 35.46 11.78
C CYS A 119 19.62 34.28 12.32
N PHE A 120 18.97 33.36 13.05
CA PHE A 120 19.61 32.14 13.52
C PHE A 120 20.17 31.30 12.36
N ARG A 121 19.46 31.24 11.22
CA ARG A 121 19.94 30.56 10.01
C ARG A 121 21.19 31.23 9.43
N LEU A 122 21.26 32.55 9.42
CA LEU A 122 22.45 33.28 8.97
C LEU A 122 23.66 32.98 9.86
N LEU A 123 23.44 32.99 11.18
CA LEU A 123 24.43 32.61 12.18
C LEU A 123 24.94 31.17 11.96
N ALA A 124 24.03 30.20 11.84
CA ALA A 124 24.38 28.81 11.58
C ALA A 124 25.10 28.61 10.24
N ARG A 125 24.71 29.36 9.21
CA ARG A 125 25.41 29.37 7.92
C ARG A 125 26.82 29.95 8.03
N SER A 126 27.01 30.99 8.83
CA SER A 126 28.33 31.60 9.06
C SER A 126 29.25 30.66 9.82
N ILE A 127 28.74 30.02 10.88
CA ILE A 127 29.47 29.04 11.68
C ILE A 127 29.89 27.83 10.82
N THR A 128 28.96 27.28 10.05
CA THR A 128 29.28 26.16 9.14
C THR A 128 30.27 26.54 8.05
N HIS A 129 30.25 27.78 7.55
CA HIS A 129 31.25 28.25 6.61
C HIS A 129 32.64 28.43 7.27
N PHE A 130 32.67 28.86 8.54
CA PHE A 130 33.92 29.12 9.26
C PHE A 130 34.63 27.83 9.68
N GLN A 131 33.91 26.84 10.25
CA GLN A 131 34.47 25.55 10.64
C GLN A 131 34.96 24.72 9.43
N TYR A 132 34.27 24.81 8.29
CA TYR A 132 34.52 23.91 7.15
C TYR A 132 35.12 24.66 5.95
N THR A 133 36.37 25.09 6.08
CA THR A 133 37.13 25.65 4.95
C THR A 133 37.95 24.55 4.27
N ASP A 134 37.50 24.15 3.07
CA ASP A 134 38.22 23.44 1.98
C ASP A 134 38.79 22.00 2.13
N LYS A 135 38.18 21.11 2.94
CA LYS A 135 38.26 19.65 2.71
C LYS A 135 36.91 18.94 2.89
N SER A 136 36.02 19.28 1.97
CA SER A 136 34.99 18.43 1.35
C SER A 136 33.84 17.84 2.22
N LYS A 137 32.61 18.25 1.89
CA LYS A 137 31.35 17.45 1.97
C LYS A 137 30.54 17.44 3.28
N MET A 138 31.00 18.02 4.40
CA MET A 138 30.12 18.24 5.58
C MET A 138 29.00 19.26 5.33
N ARG A 139 29.22 20.24 4.44
CA ARG A 139 28.20 21.20 4.00
C ARG A 139 26.97 20.52 3.37
N GLN A 140 27.16 19.41 2.67
CA GLN A 140 26.07 18.65 2.06
C GLN A 140 25.31 17.81 3.09
N VAL A 141 26.02 17.25 4.08
CA VAL A 141 25.41 16.56 5.24
C VAL A 141 24.55 17.54 6.03
N TYR A 142 25.10 18.71 6.37
CA TYR A 142 24.37 19.77 7.05
C TYR A 142 23.12 20.21 6.27
N ARG A 143 23.24 20.48 4.96
CA ARG A 143 22.10 20.86 4.12
C ARG A 143 21.07 19.73 3.96
N LYS A 144 21.49 18.47 3.92
CA LYS A 144 20.59 17.31 3.78
C LYS A 144 19.85 16.99 5.09
N ILE A 145 20.49 17.15 6.23
CA ILE A 145 19.91 16.87 7.55
C ILE A 145 19.08 18.07 8.06
N PHE A 146 19.62 19.29 8.01
CA PHE A 146 18.95 20.48 8.55
C PHE A 146 18.12 21.26 7.52
N GLY A 147 18.42 21.13 6.22
CA GLY A 147 17.76 21.95 5.19
C GLY A 147 16.28 21.62 4.97
N GLN A 148 15.87 20.35 5.14
CA GLN A 148 14.48 19.95 4.94
C GLN A 148 13.60 20.28 6.14
N HIS A 149 14.08 20.07 7.37
CA HIS A 149 13.33 20.51 8.55
C HIS A 149 13.16 22.03 8.54
N ASN A 150 14.23 22.79 8.29
CA ASN A 150 14.17 24.26 8.29
C ASN A 150 13.21 24.84 7.23
N LEU A 151 13.08 24.18 6.07
CA LEU A 151 12.08 24.55 5.06
C LEU A 151 10.65 24.32 5.59
N VAL A 152 10.41 23.18 6.24
CA VAL A 152 9.12 22.89 6.88
C VAL A 152 8.80 23.92 7.97
N TYR A 153 9.78 24.33 8.79
CA TYR A 153 9.59 25.39 9.80
C TYR A 153 9.19 26.73 9.18
N VAL A 154 9.85 27.16 8.10
CA VAL A 154 9.49 28.40 7.40
C VAL A 154 8.10 28.31 6.78
N LEU A 155 7.78 27.18 6.13
CA LEU A 155 6.49 26.99 5.49
C LEU A 155 5.35 26.96 6.51
N ILE A 156 5.51 26.22 7.62
CA ILE A 156 4.51 26.20 8.68
C ILE A 156 4.33 27.59 9.28
N ASN A 157 5.41 28.29 9.65
CA ASN A 157 5.31 29.64 10.19
C ASN A 157 4.64 30.61 9.20
N GLY A 158 4.99 30.54 7.91
CA GLY A 158 4.36 31.34 6.86
C GLY A 158 2.86 31.05 6.71
N ILE A 159 2.46 29.77 6.74
CA ILE A 159 1.06 29.35 6.73
C ILE A 159 0.32 29.90 7.96
N LEU A 160 0.93 29.80 9.16
CA LEU A 160 0.34 30.34 10.39
C LEU A 160 0.15 31.86 10.32
N ILE A 161 1.09 32.61 9.75
CA ILE A 161 0.96 34.07 9.55
C ILE A 161 -0.23 34.39 8.64
N VAL A 162 -0.39 33.66 7.53
CA VAL A 162 -1.51 33.86 6.59
C VAL A 162 -2.84 33.50 7.26
N LEU A 163 -2.91 32.39 7.99
CA LEU A 163 -4.11 31.98 8.70
C LEU A 163 -4.45 32.89 9.88
N ALA A 164 -3.45 33.50 10.53
CA ALA A 164 -3.65 34.44 11.63
C ALA A 164 -4.44 35.68 11.21
N TYR A 165 -4.40 36.04 9.92
CA TYR A 165 -5.24 37.12 9.38
C TYR A 165 -6.74 36.81 9.50
N PHE A 166 -7.12 35.53 9.33
CA PHE A 166 -8.51 35.09 9.33
C PHE A 166 -8.97 34.62 10.72
N PHE A 167 -8.13 33.88 11.45
CA PHE A 167 -8.51 33.21 12.71
C PHE A 167 -7.46 33.38 13.82
N PRO A 168 -7.19 34.60 14.30
CA PRO A 168 -6.07 34.87 15.23
C PRO A 168 -6.15 34.09 16.54
N GLN A 169 -7.35 33.95 17.12
CA GLN A 169 -7.57 33.22 18.38
C GLN A 169 -7.27 31.73 18.26
N VAL A 170 -7.64 31.12 17.13
CA VAL A 170 -7.42 29.68 16.88
C VAL A 170 -5.94 29.44 16.58
N ILE A 171 -5.32 30.30 15.77
CA ILE A 171 -3.93 30.16 15.35
C ILE A 171 -2.94 30.34 16.50
N LEU A 172 -3.27 31.14 17.51
CA LEU A 172 -2.49 31.20 18.75
C LEU A 172 -2.25 29.80 19.36
N TRP A 173 -3.29 28.96 19.40
CA TRP A 173 -3.15 27.59 19.92
C TRP A 173 -2.32 26.69 19.02
N PHE A 174 -2.25 26.94 17.72
CA PHE A 174 -1.35 26.22 16.81
C PHE A 174 0.11 26.62 16.99
N TYR A 175 0.40 27.83 17.50
CA TYR A 175 1.75 28.20 17.93
C TYR A 175 2.19 27.43 19.19
N LEU A 176 1.28 26.88 19.99
CA LEU A 176 1.60 26.20 21.25
C LEU A 176 2.37 24.87 21.11
N PRO A 177 1.90 23.88 20.34
CA PRO A 177 2.63 22.63 20.19
C PRO A 177 3.91 22.80 19.36
N TYR A 178 4.03 23.86 18.57
CA TYR A 178 5.09 24.03 17.58
C TYR A 178 6.53 24.06 18.17
N PRO A 179 6.89 24.94 19.13
CA PRO A 179 8.22 24.95 19.73
C PRO A 179 8.47 23.72 20.61
N LEU A 180 7.43 23.18 21.26
CA LEU A 180 7.51 21.98 22.11
C LEU A 180 7.83 20.72 21.29
N VAL A 181 7.10 20.49 20.20
CA VAL A 181 7.31 19.36 19.29
C VAL A 181 8.67 19.46 18.63
N TYR A 182 9.10 20.67 18.25
CA TYR A 182 10.42 20.84 17.66
C TYR A 182 11.53 20.55 18.66
N MET A 183 11.45 21.06 19.90
CA MET A 183 12.42 20.72 20.95
C MET A 183 12.55 19.19 21.12
N LEU A 184 11.42 18.49 21.07
CA LEU A 184 11.32 17.03 21.23
C LEU A 184 11.89 16.22 20.04
N LEU A 185 11.74 16.73 18.81
CA LEU A 185 12.20 16.08 17.58
C LEU A 185 13.63 16.47 17.21
N SER A 186 14.06 17.69 17.53
CA SER A 186 15.34 18.28 17.13
C SER A 186 16.55 17.63 17.83
N SER A 187 16.38 17.08 19.03
CA SER A 187 17.43 16.32 19.74
C SER A 187 17.94 15.13 18.91
N ARG A 188 17.03 14.49 18.16
CA ARG A 188 17.30 13.28 17.38
C ARG A 188 18.13 13.53 16.12
N ASP A 189 17.91 14.66 15.45
CA ASP A 189 18.61 14.99 14.20
C ASP A 189 20.06 15.43 14.44
N ARG A 190 20.35 15.99 15.63
CA ARG A 190 21.71 16.40 16.01
C ARG A 190 22.60 15.23 16.42
N GLN A 191 22.07 14.23 17.12
CA GLN A 191 22.83 12.99 17.39
C GLN A 191 23.31 12.34 16.09
N GLN A 192 22.46 12.29 15.06
CA GLN A 192 22.89 11.80 13.76
C GLN A 192 24.03 12.60 13.15
N MET A 193 24.05 13.93 13.32
CA MET A 193 25.12 14.75 12.76
C MET A 193 26.45 14.51 13.46
N TYR A 194 26.42 14.35 14.79
CA TYR A 194 27.58 13.92 15.56
C TYR A 194 28.07 12.55 15.13
N ASP A 195 27.17 11.59 14.97
CA ASP A 195 27.50 10.22 14.58
C ASP A 195 28.18 10.17 13.21
N VAL A 196 27.66 10.93 12.26
CA VAL A 196 28.19 11.01 10.90
C VAL A 196 29.52 11.78 10.86
N SER A 197 29.76 12.74 11.76
CA SER A 197 31.03 13.47 11.81
C SER A 197 32.22 12.57 12.21
N GLN A 198 31.96 11.53 13.00
CA GLN A 198 32.97 10.54 13.41
C GLN A 198 33.44 9.60 12.27
N LEU A 199 32.64 9.49 11.20
CA LEU A 199 32.93 8.65 10.03
C LEU A 199 34.06 9.25 9.16
N THR A 200 34.72 8.41 8.36
CA THR A 200 35.71 8.86 7.37
C THR A 200 35.05 9.65 6.24
N THR A 201 35.84 10.44 5.49
CA THR A 201 35.34 11.26 4.38
C THR A 201 34.59 10.44 3.31
N GLU A 202 35.04 9.21 3.04
CA GLU A 202 34.40 8.30 2.09
C GLU A 202 33.09 7.71 2.63
N GLN A 203 33.10 7.23 3.88
CA GLN A 203 31.89 6.71 4.55
C GLN A 203 30.79 7.77 4.63
N ARG A 204 31.14 9.03 4.90
CA ARG A 204 30.17 10.15 4.87
C ARG A 204 29.52 10.34 3.50
N GLN A 205 30.24 10.13 2.40
CA GLN A 205 29.65 10.20 1.06
C GLN A 205 28.68 9.05 0.78
N GLN A 206 29.02 7.85 1.22
CA GLN A 206 28.13 6.71 1.10
C GLN A 206 26.86 6.94 1.93
N TYR A 207 26.99 7.48 3.15
CA TYR A 207 25.84 7.90 3.96
C TYR A 207 24.95 8.93 3.25
N LEU A 208 25.55 9.92 2.60
CA LEU A 208 24.81 10.90 1.79
C LEU A 208 24.09 10.31 0.59
N ARG A 209 24.48 9.14 0.09
CA ARG A 209 23.80 8.45 -1.02
C ARG A 209 22.68 7.52 -0.57
N LEU A 210 22.60 7.20 0.73
CA LEU A 210 21.57 6.31 1.25
C LEU A 210 20.15 6.91 1.13
N PRO A 211 19.13 6.07 0.90
CA PRO A 211 17.72 6.42 1.12
C PRO A 211 17.44 6.75 2.60
N ARG A 212 16.36 7.49 2.86
CA ARG A 212 15.97 7.89 4.24
C ARG A 212 15.76 6.70 5.17
N ASP A 213 15.18 5.62 4.67
CA ASP A 213 14.87 4.44 5.49
C ASP A 213 16.15 3.77 5.99
N LYS A 214 17.19 3.73 5.14
CA LYS A 214 18.51 3.20 5.48
C LYS A 214 19.26 4.10 6.45
N MET A 215 19.13 5.42 6.34
CA MET A 215 19.66 6.35 7.35
C MET A 215 19.00 6.14 8.73
N LYS A 216 17.70 5.83 8.75
CA LYS A 216 16.97 5.51 9.99
C LYS A 216 17.44 4.18 10.59
N GLN A 217 17.67 3.15 9.76
CA GLN A 217 18.22 1.86 10.21
C GLN A 217 19.62 2.00 10.83
N PHE A 218 20.51 2.77 10.21
CA PHE A 218 21.83 3.05 10.78
C PHE A 218 21.73 3.76 12.14
N ARG A 219 20.84 4.76 12.26
CA ARG A 219 20.56 5.45 13.53
C ARG A 219 20.12 4.47 14.62
N GLN A 220 19.20 3.58 14.30
CA GLN A 220 18.68 2.59 15.25
C GLN A 220 19.77 1.61 15.71
N LEU A 221 20.67 1.21 14.81
CA LEU A 221 21.82 0.36 15.15
C LEU A 221 22.74 1.04 16.16
N VAL A 222 23.03 2.33 15.93
CA VAL A 222 23.83 3.17 16.83
C VAL A 222 23.17 3.33 18.22
N GLU A 223 21.86 3.62 18.26
CA GLU A 223 21.11 3.81 19.51
C GLU A 223 20.96 2.51 20.31
N THR A 224 20.68 1.39 19.64
CA THR A 224 20.46 0.08 20.29
C THR A 224 21.73 -0.45 20.93
N GLN A 225 22.87 -0.31 20.26
CA GLN A 225 24.15 -0.77 20.80
C GLN A 225 24.64 0.08 21.99
N LYS A 226 24.33 1.38 22.02
CA LYS A 226 24.60 2.25 23.17
C LYS A 226 23.84 1.77 24.41
N ALA A 227 22.57 1.37 24.23
CA ALA A 227 21.74 0.84 25.32
C ALA A 227 22.22 -0.52 25.87
N THR A 228 22.87 -1.36 25.06
CA THR A 228 23.49 -2.62 25.53
C THR A 228 24.81 -2.42 26.25
N ASN A 229 25.60 -1.39 25.89
CA ASN A 229 26.86 -1.11 26.57
C ASN A 229 26.67 -0.46 27.94
N ASP A 230 25.60 0.34 28.12
CA ASP A 230 25.25 0.96 29.40
C ASP A 230 24.45 0.01 30.33
N ALA A 231 23.93 -1.10 29.82
CA ALA A 231 23.14 -2.07 30.59
C ALA A 231 24.01 -3.23 31.10
N LYS A 232 24.20 -3.31 32.42
CA LYS A 232 24.45 -4.60 33.09
C LYS A 232 23.37 -5.60 32.64
N PRO A 233 23.70 -6.90 32.50
CA PRO A 233 22.79 -7.88 31.92
C PRO A 233 21.61 -8.12 32.87
N ALA A 234 20.48 -7.49 32.57
CA ALA A 234 19.20 -7.82 33.18
C ALA A 234 18.23 -8.20 32.06
N THR A 235 18.04 -9.51 31.93
CA THR A 235 16.87 -10.22 31.40
C THR A 235 15.98 -9.43 30.41
N GLN A 236 16.08 -9.85 29.14
CA GLN A 236 15.22 -9.43 28.05
C GLN A 236 13.75 -9.74 28.38
N ALA A 237 12.99 -8.71 28.73
CA ALA A 237 11.55 -8.68 28.63
C ALA A 237 11.18 -7.47 27.75
N ILE A 238 10.31 -7.69 26.77
CA ILE A 238 9.77 -6.65 25.89
C ILE A 238 9.04 -5.64 26.80
N LYS A 239 9.64 -4.47 27.05
CA LYS A 239 9.06 -3.43 27.92
C LYS A 239 8.46 -2.28 27.09
N PRO A 240 7.29 -1.75 27.50
CA PRO A 240 6.62 -0.64 26.82
C PRO A 240 7.46 0.64 26.83
N ILE A 241 7.19 1.52 25.88
CA ILE A 241 7.81 2.85 25.74
C ILE A 241 7.64 3.62 27.06
N SER A 242 8.71 3.76 27.85
CA SER A 242 8.66 4.50 29.10
C SER A 242 9.07 5.96 28.89
N TRP A 243 8.18 6.89 29.26
CA TRP A 243 8.43 8.34 29.21
C TRP A 243 9.67 8.75 30.02
N ALA A 244 9.98 8.04 31.11
CA ALA A 244 11.18 8.26 31.92
C ALA A 244 12.47 8.10 31.09
N ARG A 245 12.59 7.03 30.30
CA ARG A 245 13.76 6.79 29.44
C ARG A 245 13.89 7.84 28.34
N TRP A 246 12.77 8.43 27.92
CA TRP A 246 12.75 9.52 26.95
C TRP A 246 13.27 10.83 27.57
N LEU A 247 12.91 11.14 28.82
CA LEU A 247 13.44 12.30 29.56
C LEU A 247 14.93 12.18 29.89
N ASP A 248 15.40 10.97 30.17
CA ASP A 248 16.80 10.69 30.52
C ASP A 248 17.76 10.72 29.31
N GLN A 249 17.27 11.02 28.10
CA GLN A 249 18.14 11.09 26.93
C GLN A 249 19.07 12.31 27.01
N PRO A 250 20.40 12.13 26.87
CA PRO A 250 21.34 13.23 26.98
C PRO A 250 21.11 14.26 25.87
N ILE A 251 20.80 15.49 26.30
CA ILE A 251 20.58 16.66 25.47
C ILE A 251 21.95 17.14 24.96
N GLY A 252 22.23 16.96 23.66
CA GLY A 252 23.49 17.41 23.04
C GLY A 252 24.69 16.51 23.32
N SER A 253 24.74 15.32 22.71
CA SER A 253 25.91 14.43 22.74
C SER A 253 26.99 14.89 21.74
N GLY A 254 27.52 16.10 21.92
CA GLY A 254 28.59 16.68 21.09
C GLY A 254 29.97 16.70 21.75
N ASN A 255 30.01 16.67 23.09
CA ASN A 255 31.24 16.49 23.86
C ASN A 255 31.02 15.33 24.83
N GLY A 256 32.07 14.53 25.01
CA GLY A 256 32.06 13.27 25.74
C GLY A 256 31.12 13.26 26.93
N THR A 257 30.34 12.19 27.01
CA THR A 257 29.59 11.76 28.18
C THR A 257 30.26 12.20 29.49
N LYS A 258 29.83 13.32 30.06
CA LYS A 258 29.83 13.49 31.51
C LYS A 258 28.62 12.72 32.02
N THR A 259 28.69 11.40 31.92
CA THR A 259 27.77 10.51 32.64
C THR A 259 27.96 10.79 34.12
N ALA A 260 26.87 11.19 34.76
CA ALA A 260 26.80 11.25 36.22
C ALA A 260 27.23 9.89 36.78
N SER A 261 28.17 9.92 37.73
CA SER A 261 28.75 8.79 38.47
C SER A 261 29.56 7.76 37.67
N GLY A 262 30.89 7.81 37.81
CA GLY A 262 31.76 6.63 37.89
C GLY A 262 32.08 5.81 36.64
N ALA A 263 31.43 6.00 35.49
CA ALA A 263 31.79 5.28 34.26
C ALA A 263 32.96 5.99 33.54
N ALA A 264 34.02 5.23 33.24
CA ALA A 264 35.21 5.70 32.53
C ALA A 264 34.85 6.53 31.29
N GLN A 265 35.35 7.77 31.23
CA GLN A 265 35.21 8.63 30.05
C GLN A 265 35.77 7.90 28.82
N LEU A 266 34.90 7.52 27.90
CA LEU A 266 35.31 7.04 26.59
C LEU A 266 36.04 8.19 25.87
N ASN A 267 37.31 7.96 25.51
CA ASN A 267 38.12 8.92 24.76
C ASN A 267 37.47 9.24 23.40
N ALA A 268 37.66 10.46 22.89
CA ALA A 268 37.10 10.86 21.59
C ALA A 268 37.55 9.94 20.43
N ASP A 269 38.73 9.33 20.55
CA ASP A 269 39.26 8.35 19.59
C ASP A 269 38.53 7.02 19.65
N THR A 270 38.18 6.52 20.83
CA THR A 270 37.43 5.26 20.97
C THR A 270 36.00 5.40 20.45
N ILE A 271 35.39 6.58 20.60
CA ILE A 271 34.08 6.91 20.00
C ILE A 271 34.18 6.88 18.46
N ARG A 272 35.26 7.44 17.89
CA ARG A 272 35.50 7.40 16.43
C ARG A 272 35.63 5.99 15.90
N GLU A 273 36.45 5.17 16.54
CA GLU A 273 36.66 3.77 16.13
C GLU A 273 35.37 2.95 16.25
N MET A 274 34.64 3.08 17.35
CA MET A 274 33.37 2.40 17.55
C MET A 274 32.36 2.78 16.46
N ARG A 275 32.25 4.08 16.14
CA ARG A 275 31.32 4.54 15.09
C ARG A 275 31.68 4.01 13.71
N ARG A 276 32.97 3.91 13.39
CA ARG A 276 33.45 3.33 12.13
C ARG A 276 33.17 1.83 12.07
N ALA A 277 33.41 1.09 13.15
CA ALA A 277 33.08 -0.33 13.21
C ALA A 277 31.59 -0.59 13.01
N GLN A 278 30.73 0.25 13.62
CA GLN A 278 29.28 0.21 13.43
C GLN A 278 28.85 0.49 11.98
N TRP A 279 29.55 1.42 11.32
CA TRP A 279 29.32 1.69 9.90
C TRP A 279 29.65 0.47 9.04
N ASP A 280 30.80 -0.15 9.27
CA ASP A 280 31.25 -1.31 8.52
C ASP A 280 30.31 -2.51 8.74
N GLU A 281 29.80 -2.69 9.95
CA GLU A 281 28.76 -3.68 10.26
C GLU A 281 27.47 -3.40 9.48
N PHE A 282 27.00 -2.15 9.50
CA PHE A 282 25.81 -1.73 8.75
C PHE A 282 25.97 -1.94 7.25
N GLU A 283 27.15 -1.66 6.69
CA GLU A 283 27.43 -1.88 5.28
C GLU A 283 27.42 -3.37 4.92
N ARG A 284 28.00 -4.23 5.78
CA ARG A 284 27.95 -5.69 5.61
C ARG A 284 26.50 -6.21 5.63
N GLN A 285 25.69 -5.77 6.59
CA GLN A 285 24.28 -6.15 6.69
C GLN A 285 23.48 -5.66 5.47
N THR A 286 23.77 -4.45 4.97
CA THR A 286 23.07 -3.91 3.80
C THR A 286 23.46 -4.63 2.52
N LYS A 287 24.75 -4.97 2.35
CA LYS A 287 25.24 -5.74 1.21
C LYS A 287 24.70 -7.17 1.21
N SER A 288 24.67 -7.84 2.37
CA SER A 288 24.10 -9.20 2.49
C SER A 288 22.60 -9.21 2.21
N GLN A 289 21.85 -8.21 2.71
CA GLN A 289 20.44 -8.09 2.41
C GLN A 289 20.19 -7.91 0.91
N LYS A 290 21.00 -7.08 0.23
CA LYS A 290 20.89 -6.87 -1.22
C LYS A 290 21.21 -8.14 -2.02
N SER A 291 22.24 -8.90 -1.62
CA SER A 291 22.58 -10.15 -2.31
C SER A 291 21.51 -11.24 -2.09
N SER A 292 20.92 -11.33 -0.89
CA SER A 292 19.78 -12.20 -0.63
C SER A 292 18.54 -11.82 -1.44
N GLN A 293 18.28 -10.52 -1.60
CA GLN A 293 17.17 -10.04 -2.44
C GLN A 293 17.39 -10.39 -3.91
N GLN A 294 18.60 -10.20 -4.44
CA GLN A 294 18.93 -10.58 -5.82
C GLN A 294 18.77 -12.09 -6.05
N ARG A 295 19.27 -12.92 -5.14
CA ARG A 295 19.08 -14.39 -5.23
C ARG A 295 17.60 -14.77 -5.24
N ALA A 296 16.78 -14.15 -4.39
CA ALA A 296 15.34 -14.40 -4.36
C ALA A 296 14.62 -13.92 -5.63
N GLU A 297 15.09 -12.85 -6.27
CA GLU A 297 14.57 -12.40 -7.57
C GLU A 297 14.96 -13.34 -8.70
N ASP A 298 16.22 -13.79 -8.73
CA ASP A 298 16.73 -14.77 -9.70
C ASP A 298 15.96 -16.10 -9.59
N GLU A 299 15.74 -16.59 -8.37
CA GLU A 299 14.93 -17.79 -8.11
C GLU A 299 13.49 -17.63 -8.61
N ARG A 300 12.85 -16.47 -8.38
CA ARG A 300 11.50 -16.18 -8.91
C ARG A 300 11.49 -16.13 -10.43
N GLN A 301 12.54 -15.59 -11.05
CA GLN A 301 12.65 -15.52 -12.50
C GLN A 301 12.80 -16.93 -13.10
N GLN A 302 13.68 -17.76 -12.53
CA GLN A 302 13.83 -19.16 -12.92
C GLN A 302 12.52 -19.94 -12.76
N GLN A 303 11.78 -19.74 -11.66
CA GLN A 303 10.46 -20.36 -11.47
C GLN A 303 9.45 -19.91 -12.54
N ARG A 304 9.44 -18.62 -12.91
CA ARG A 304 8.56 -18.11 -13.97
C ARG A 304 8.92 -18.67 -15.35
N GLU A 305 10.21 -18.83 -15.64
CA GLU A 305 10.69 -19.44 -16.87
C GLU A 305 10.30 -20.93 -16.93
N ALA A 306 10.55 -21.68 -15.85
CA ALA A 306 10.13 -23.07 -15.72
C ALA A 306 8.60 -23.24 -15.87
N GLN A 307 7.80 -22.35 -15.25
CA GLN A 307 6.34 -22.35 -15.41
C GLN A 307 5.91 -22.04 -16.85
N ARG A 308 6.59 -21.12 -17.53
CA ARG A 308 6.33 -20.82 -18.96
C ARG A 308 6.67 -22.01 -19.85
N GLU A 309 7.77 -22.70 -19.60
CA GLU A 309 8.13 -23.90 -20.35
C GLU A 309 7.14 -25.04 -20.11
N ALA A 310 6.77 -25.28 -18.85
CA ALA A 310 5.75 -26.26 -18.50
C ALA A 310 4.39 -25.93 -19.16
N ALA A 311 3.99 -24.66 -19.18
CA ALA A 311 2.77 -24.22 -19.85
C ALA A 311 2.83 -24.41 -21.37
N LYS A 312 3.97 -24.15 -22.01
CA LYS A 312 4.18 -24.44 -23.45
C LYS A 312 4.08 -25.93 -23.74
N GLN A 313 4.70 -26.77 -22.92
CA GLN A 313 4.61 -28.23 -23.06
C GLN A 313 3.17 -28.72 -22.90
N ALA A 314 2.46 -28.25 -21.87
CA ALA A 314 1.05 -28.59 -21.65
C ALA A 314 0.14 -28.10 -22.79
N ALA A 315 0.41 -26.92 -23.36
CA ALA A 315 -0.34 -26.42 -24.52
C ALA A 315 -0.12 -27.31 -25.76
N LYS A 316 1.13 -27.69 -26.03
CA LYS A 316 1.48 -28.61 -27.13
C LYS A 316 0.85 -29.98 -26.95
N GLU A 317 0.75 -30.46 -25.72
CA GLU A 317 0.10 -31.73 -25.40
C GLU A 317 -1.43 -31.64 -25.55
N ARG A 318 -2.04 -30.52 -25.16
CA ARG A 318 -3.47 -30.25 -25.42
C ARG A 318 -3.80 -30.18 -26.91
N GLU A 319 -2.93 -29.55 -27.70
CA GLU A 319 -3.07 -29.49 -29.17
C GLU A 319 -3.03 -30.90 -29.77
N ARG A 320 -2.04 -31.72 -29.37
CA ARG A 320 -1.98 -33.15 -29.77
C ARG A 320 -3.24 -33.93 -29.39
N GLN A 321 -3.77 -33.72 -28.17
CA GLN A 321 -5.00 -34.39 -27.76
C GLN A 321 -6.22 -33.91 -28.56
N GLN A 322 -6.27 -32.62 -28.93
CA GLN A 322 -7.32 -32.10 -29.80
C GLN A 322 -7.25 -32.69 -31.20
N ASP A 323 -6.04 -32.79 -31.77
CA ASP A 323 -5.83 -33.40 -33.08
C ASP A 323 -6.22 -34.88 -33.10
N LEU A 324 -5.86 -35.63 -32.04
CA LEU A 324 -6.28 -37.02 -31.87
C LEU A 324 -7.81 -37.14 -31.82
N LYS A 325 -8.47 -36.33 -30.98
CA LYS A 325 -9.94 -36.31 -30.88
C LYS A 325 -10.60 -35.93 -32.21
N LYS A 326 -10.01 -35.00 -32.97
CA LYS A 326 -10.50 -34.59 -34.28
C LYS A 326 -10.37 -35.74 -35.29
N GLY A 327 -9.25 -36.45 -35.29
CA GLY A 327 -9.05 -37.65 -36.11
C GLY A 327 -10.04 -38.76 -35.77
N GLU A 328 -10.27 -39.03 -34.48
CA GLU A 328 -11.27 -39.99 -34.01
C GLU A 328 -12.69 -39.60 -34.43
N ALA A 329 -13.05 -38.31 -34.31
CA ALA A 329 -14.34 -37.79 -34.73
C ALA A 329 -14.55 -37.90 -36.26
N GLU A 330 -13.50 -37.66 -37.06
CA GLU A 330 -13.57 -37.81 -38.52
C GLU A 330 -13.73 -39.29 -38.93
N LEU A 331 -13.04 -40.21 -38.25
CA LEU A 331 -13.21 -41.65 -38.43
C LEU A 331 -14.63 -42.10 -38.07
N ALA A 332 -15.17 -41.62 -36.95
CA ALA A 332 -16.54 -41.91 -36.53
C ALA A 332 -17.58 -41.33 -37.50
N ALA A 333 -17.35 -40.13 -38.04
CA ALA A 333 -18.22 -39.54 -39.06
C ALA A 333 -18.22 -40.38 -40.36
N LYS A 334 -17.05 -40.81 -40.84
CA LYS A 334 -16.93 -41.71 -42.00
C LYS A 334 -17.55 -43.09 -41.77
N GLN A 335 -17.59 -43.58 -40.52
CA GLN A 335 -18.30 -44.81 -40.18
C GLN A 335 -19.82 -44.59 -40.25
N ARG A 336 -20.33 -43.50 -39.66
CA ARG A 336 -21.76 -43.16 -39.72
C ARG A 336 -22.27 -42.93 -41.13
N GLU A 337 -21.48 -42.28 -41.99
CA GLU A 337 -21.84 -42.08 -43.40
C GLU A 337 -21.97 -43.43 -44.14
N ARG A 338 -21.03 -44.35 -43.91
CA ARG A 338 -21.12 -45.72 -44.45
C ARG A 338 -22.30 -46.52 -43.89
N GLU A 339 -22.62 -46.34 -42.61
CA GLU A 339 -23.81 -46.97 -41.99
C GLU A 339 -25.10 -46.42 -42.60
N GLN A 340 -25.18 -45.11 -42.84
CA GLN A 340 -26.32 -44.47 -43.49
C GLN A 340 -26.48 -44.93 -44.94
N GLU A 341 -25.40 -45.01 -45.72
CA GLU A 341 -25.43 -45.57 -47.08
C GLU A 341 -25.92 -47.02 -47.08
N ALA A 342 -25.44 -47.84 -46.13
CA ALA A 342 -25.87 -49.22 -45.99
C ALA A 342 -27.35 -49.34 -45.58
N GLU A 343 -27.83 -48.48 -44.68
CA GLU A 343 -29.24 -48.40 -44.30
C GLU A 343 -30.12 -47.95 -45.46
N GLU A 344 -29.67 -46.98 -46.26
CA GLU A 344 -30.40 -46.51 -47.44
C GLU A 344 -30.51 -47.61 -48.50
N ASP A 345 -29.42 -48.34 -48.75
CA ASP A 345 -29.43 -49.48 -49.67
C ASP A 345 -30.29 -50.65 -49.16
N ALA A 346 -30.25 -50.92 -47.85
CA ALA A 346 -31.15 -51.89 -47.22
C ALA A 346 -32.63 -51.47 -47.33
N ALA A 347 -32.93 -50.19 -47.14
CA ALA A 347 -34.27 -49.63 -47.30
C ALA A 347 -34.76 -49.73 -48.76
N LYS A 348 -33.90 -49.45 -49.75
CA LYS A 348 -34.20 -49.65 -51.17
C LYS A 348 -34.51 -51.12 -51.49
N LEU A 349 -33.72 -52.05 -50.95
CA LEU A 349 -33.94 -53.49 -51.10
C LEU A 349 -35.27 -53.95 -50.44
N ALA A 350 -35.57 -53.43 -49.26
CA ALA A 350 -36.82 -53.70 -48.55
C ALA A 350 -38.02 -53.16 -49.32
N ALA A 351 -37.98 -51.93 -49.81
CA ALA A 351 -39.03 -51.32 -50.63
C ALA A 351 -39.29 -52.13 -51.91
N LYS A 352 -38.23 -52.56 -52.61
CA LYS A 352 -38.32 -53.41 -53.80
C LYS A 352 -38.94 -54.78 -53.49
N THR A 353 -38.67 -55.31 -52.29
CA THR A 353 -39.26 -56.58 -51.82
C THR A 353 -40.74 -56.42 -51.49
N ILE A 354 -41.12 -55.32 -50.82
CA ILE A 354 -42.52 -54.98 -50.52
C ILE A 354 -43.30 -54.80 -51.84
N GLU A 355 -42.74 -54.12 -52.83
CA GLU A 355 -43.38 -53.94 -54.14
C GLU A 355 -43.61 -55.29 -54.84
N ARG A 356 -42.62 -56.19 -54.81
CA ARG A 356 -42.76 -57.56 -55.33
C ARG A 356 -43.87 -58.34 -54.60
N GLN A 357 -43.93 -58.25 -53.28
CA GLN A 357 -44.98 -58.89 -52.48
C GLN A 357 -46.37 -58.31 -52.78
N ALA A 358 -46.49 -56.99 -52.94
CA ALA A 358 -47.73 -56.34 -53.32
C ALA A 358 -48.21 -56.79 -54.72
N LYS A 359 -47.28 -56.91 -55.68
CA LYS A 359 -47.57 -57.42 -57.02
C LYS A 359 -48.01 -58.88 -56.99
N ALA A 360 -47.33 -59.73 -56.22
CA ALA A 360 -47.72 -61.13 -56.01
C ALA A 360 -49.10 -61.27 -55.34
N LYS A 361 -49.39 -60.46 -54.31
CA LYS A 361 -50.72 -60.42 -53.67
C LYS A 361 -51.81 -60.00 -54.65
N LYS A 362 -51.54 -59.01 -55.51
CA LYS A 362 -52.48 -58.55 -56.55
C LYS A 362 -52.74 -59.62 -57.61
N GLU A 363 -51.74 -60.42 -57.97
CA GLU A 363 -51.89 -61.58 -58.86
C GLU A 363 -52.65 -62.73 -58.19
N ALA A 364 -52.36 -63.03 -56.93
CA ALA A 364 -53.09 -64.02 -56.14
C ALA A 364 -54.58 -63.66 -56.01
N ALA A 365 -54.89 -62.39 -55.69
CA ALA A 365 -56.27 -61.89 -55.65
C ALA A 365 -56.97 -62.01 -57.01
N LYS A 366 -56.27 -61.74 -58.12
CA LYS A 366 -56.82 -61.99 -59.48
C LYS A 366 -57.10 -63.47 -59.71
N GLN A 367 -56.25 -64.37 -59.23
CA GLN A 367 -56.49 -65.81 -59.35
C GLN A 367 -57.66 -66.27 -58.50
N GLU A 368 -57.79 -65.78 -57.26
CA GLU A 368 -58.94 -66.07 -56.38
C GLU A 368 -60.26 -65.61 -56.99
N ILE A 369 -60.31 -64.39 -57.55
CA ILE A 369 -61.50 -63.89 -58.26
C ILE A 369 -61.86 -64.83 -59.42
N LYS A 370 -60.86 -65.28 -60.19
CA LYS A 370 -61.05 -66.21 -61.32
C LYS A 370 -61.56 -67.58 -60.85
N ILE A 371 -61.13 -68.05 -59.69
CA ILE A 371 -61.61 -69.30 -59.06
C ILE A 371 -63.04 -69.12 -58.56
N GLN A 372 -63.37 -68.01 -57.91
CA GLN A 372 -64.73 -67.69 -57.45
C GLN A 372 -65.72 -67.58 -58.62
N GLU A 373 -65.33 -66.95 -59.74
CA GLU A 373 -66.15 -66.91 -60.95
C GLU A 373 -66.40 -68.31 -61.54
N ARG A 374 -65.39 -69.19 -61.52
CA ARG A 374 -65.54 -70.59 -61.94
C ARG A 374 -66.47 -71.36 -61.02
N GLN A 375 -66.37 -71.16 -59.70
CA GLN A 375 -67.26 -71.77 -58.71
C GLN A 375 -68.70 -71.26 -58.88
N GLN A 376 -68.91 -69.96 -59.08
CA GLN A 376 -70.25 -69.41 -59.38
C GLN A 376 -70.83 -69.97 -60.70
N LYS A 377 -70.01 -70.09 -61.76
CA LYS A 377 -70.44 -70.72 -63.02
C LYS A 377 -70.80 -72.19 -62.84
N ALA A 378 -70.05 -72.94 -62.02
CA ALA A 378 -70.35 -74.32 -61.68
C ALA A 378 -71.67 -74.43 -60.88
N LYS A 379 -71.88 -73.54 -59.90
CA LYS A 379 -73.11 -73.46 -59.11
C LYS A 379 -74.33 -73.16 -59.99
N ARG A 380 -74.25 -72.15 -60.87
CA ARG A 380 -75.30 -71.86 -61.87
C ARG A 380 -75.59 -73.04 -62.81
N LYS A 381 -74.58 -73.86 -63.15
CA LYS A 381 -74.79 -75.09 -63.94
C LYS A 381 -75.48 -76.19 -63.13
N ALA A 382 -75.17 -76.33 -61.85
CA ALA A 382 -75.84 -77.25 -60.93
C ALA A 382 -77.31 -76.84 -60.74
N ASP A 383 -77.57 -75.56 -60.41
CA ASP A 383 -78.93 -75.02 -60.26
C ASP A 383 -79.77 -75.21 -61.54
N ARG A 384 -79.15 -75.07 -62.73
CA ARG A 384 -79.81 -75.30 -64.02
C ARG A 384 -80.07 -76.79 -64.29
N LYS A 385 -79.25 -77.70 -63.75
CA LYS A 385 -79.48 -79.16 -63.78
C LYS A 385 -80.62 -79.53 -62.84
N ASP A 386 -80.62 -79.00 -61.62
CA ASP A 386 -81.64 -79.26 -60.61
C ASP A 386 -83.00 -78.70 -61.04
N ALA A 387 -83.04 -77.48 -61.61
CA ALA A 387 -84.25 -76.92 -62.20
C ALA A 387 -84.78 -77.78 -63.37
N LYS A 388 -83.89 -78.34 -64.21
CA LYS A 388 -84.30 -79.27 -65.28
C LYS A 388 -84.80 -80.60 -64.72
N ALA A 389 -84.22 -81.11 -63.64
CA ALA A 389 -84.69 -82.31 -62.95
C ALA A 389 -86.08 -82.08 -62.33
N LEU A 390 -86.30 -80.92 -61.71
CA LEU A 390 -87.57 -80.53 -61.09
C LEU A 390 -88.69 -80.35 -62.13
N VAL A 391 -88.38 -79.77 -63.30
CA VAL A 391 -89.31 -79.70 -64.43
C VAL A 391 -89.62 -81.09 -64.97
N ARG A 392 -88.63 -82.00 -65.04
CA ARG A 392 -88.84 -83.38 -65.49
C ARG A 392 -89.68 -84.19 -64.51
N GLN A 393 -89.53 -83.96 -63.20
CA GLN A 393 -90.32 -84.56 -62.14
C GLN A 393 -91.78 -84.07 -62.19
N LYS A 394 -92.01 -82.75 -62.33
CA LYS A 394 -93.36 -82.19 -62.57
C LYS A 394 -94.02 -82.72 -63.85
N LYS A 395 -93.23 -82.99 -64.91
CA LYS A 395 -93.72 -83.56 -66.17
C LYS A 395 -94.07 -85.06 -66.05
N LEU A 396 -93.42 -85.79 -65.13
CA LEU A 396 -93.76 -87.17 -64.77
C LEU A 396 -95.01 -87.23 -63.87
N GLU A 397 -95.16 -86.29 -62.92
CA GLU A 397 -96.37 -86.14 -62.10
C GLU A 397 -97.62 -85.75 -62.91
N GLN A 398 -97.48 -84.86 -63.91
CA GLN A 398 -98.57 -84.55 -64.84
C GLN A 398 -98.97 -85.73 -65.74
N LYS A 399 -98.02 -86.62 -66.08
CA LYS A 399 -98.29 -87.84 -66.83
C LYS A 399 -98.94 -88.93 -65.97
N ALA A 400 -98.61 -89.01 -64.68
CA ALA A 400 -99.26 -89.91 -63.73
C ALA A 400 -100.70 -89.46 -63.40
N ARG A 401 -100.95 -88.15 -63.27
CA ARG A 401 -102.32 -87.61 -63.09
C ARG A 401 -103.23 -87.77 -64.32
N GLN A 402 -102.68 -88.01 -65.51
CA GLN A 402 -103.47 -88.39 -66.69
C GLN A 402 -103.83 -89.88 -66.73
N TYR A 403 -103.22 -90.72 -65.88
CA TYR A 403 -103.58 -92.14 -65.74
C TYR A 403 -104.69 -92.37 -64.69
N ASP A 404 -104.80 -91.53 -63.64
CA ASP A 404 -105.84 -91.68 -62.59
C ASP A 404 -107.23 -91.11 -62.95
N ALA A 405 -107.35 -90.23 -63.96
CA ALA A 405 -108.62 -89.55 -64.28
C ALA A 405 -109.40 -90.18 -65.46
N LYS A 406 -108.99 -91.36 -65.94
CA LYS A 406 -109.68 -92.08 -67.03
C LYS A 406 -110.17 -93.48 -66.65
N ASP A 407 -110.28 -93.73 -65.34
CA ASP A 407 -110.91 -94.91 -64.73
C ASP A 407 -112.33 -94.64 -64.17
N GLU A 408 -112.97 -93.49 -64.50
CA GLU A 408 -114.24 -93.06 -63.88
C GLU A 408 -115.38 -92.55 -64.81
N ASN A 409 -115.42 -92.87 -66.11
CA ASN A 409 -116.56 -92.50 -66.98
C ASN A 409 -116.62 -93.30 -68.29
N LYS A 410 -117.75 -93.24 -69.00
CA LYS A 410 -118.19 -94.28 -69.94
C LYS A 410 -117.57 -95.67 -69.75
N LYS A 411 -118.13 -96.47 -68.85
CA LYS A 411 -119.52 -96.35 -68.38
C LYS A 411 -119.94 -95.07 -67.61
#